data_AF-A0A940ZF00-F1
#
_entry.id   AF-A0A940ZF00-F1
#
_cell.length_a   1.000
_cell.length_b   1.000
_cell.length_c   1.000
_cell.angle_alpha   90.00
_cell.angle_beta   90.00
_cell.angle_gamma   90.00
#
_symmetry.space_group_name_H-M   'P 1'
#
loop_
_entity.id
_entity.type
_entity.pdbx_description
1 polymer ?
#
loop_
_entity_poly.entity_id
_entity_poly.type
_entity_poly.pdbx_seq_one_letter_code
_entity_poly.pdbx_strand_id
1 'polypeptide(L)'
;MPAASSKTWISLSEKDRLRTMADLPEKRGFSLWRIGIVGLLLLLVIWKMDFHLFFSHFDFLALRNILFVQPLVLLCLVMAAFRFRIILGKPFPLFRLVFKAILLTYGLNNLLPGRVGELLKVSFMKEHAQVSIPTGLAAVFLERMMDVFFLGSLTLIGVEIFWKGMTFQPW
;
A
#
# COMPACT_ATOMS: atom_id res chain seq x y z
N MET A 1 17.67 60.97 5.07
CA MET A 1 16.97 59.77 5.61
C MET A 1 16.96 58.70 4.53
N PRO A 2 17.76 57.62 4.64
CA PRO A 2 17.94 56.67 3.53
C PRO A 2 16.96 55.48 3.63
N ALA A 3 16.00 55.42 2.72
CA ALA A 3 15.00 54.34 2.59
C ALA A 3 15.44 53.21 1.61
N ALA A 4 16.75 53.02 1.41
CA ALA A 4 17.29 52.10 0.39
C ALA A 4 17.79 50.75 0.96
N SER A 5 17.88 50.60 2.29
CA SER A 5 18.51 49.42 2.92
C SER A 5 17.54 48.24 3.10
N SER A 6 16.23 48.45 3.28
CA SER A 6 15.31 47.36 3.65
C SER A 6 15.03 46.34 2.54
N LYS A 7 15.03 46.75 1.27
CA LYS A 7 14.71 45.86 0.13
C LYS A 7 15.83 44.86 -0.17
N THR A 8 17.08 45.24 0.05
CA THR A 8 18.25 44.37 -0.17
C THR A 8 18.32 43.24 0.85
N TRP A 9 18.02 43.49 2.13
CA TRP A 9 17.99 42.44 3.17
C TRP A 9 16.92 41.37 2.93
N ILE A 10 15.74 41.78 2.44
CA ILE A 10 14.65 40.85 2.10
C ILE A 10 15.06 39.94 0.94
N SER A 11 15.69 40.51 -0.10
CA SER A 11 16.14 39.74 -1.27
C SER A 11 17.29 38.76 -0.96
N LEU A 12 18.18 39.09 -0.01
CA LEU A 12 19.25 38.21 0.44
C LEU A 12 18.70 37.03 1.27
N SER A 13 17.77 37.31 2.19
CA SER A 13 17.13 36.28 3.03
C SER A 13 16.33 35.26 2.20
N GLU A 14 15.65 35.72 1.16
CA GLU A 14 14.85 34.86 0.27
C GLU A 14 15.76 33.97 -0.60
N LYS A 15 16.87 34.51 -1.10
CA LYS A 15 17.85 33.77 -1.90
C LYS A 15 18.60 32.72 -1.07
N ASP A 16 18.90 33.03 0.19
CA ASP A 16 19.51 32.08 1.13
C ASP A 16 18.54 30.98 1.56
N ARG A 17 17.25 31.30 1.76
CA ARG A 17 16.20 30.28 1.99
C ARG A 17 16.06 29.32 0.81
N LEU A 18 16.06 29.84 -0.42
CA LEU A 18 15.96 29.02 -1.63
C LEU A 18 17.20 28.12 -1.81
N ARG A 19 18.39 28.60 -1.45
CA ARG A 19 19.62 27.79 -1.42
C ARG A 19 19.56 26.69 -0.35
N THR A 20 19.09 27.01 0.85
CA THR A 20 18.97 26.04 1.95
C THR A 20 17.95 24.94 1.64
N MET A 21 16.89 25.26 0.88
CA MET A 21 15.91 24.27 0.40
C MET A 21 16.46 23.39 -0.75
N ALA A 22 17.35 23.93 -1.59
CA ALA A 22 18.00 23.18 -2.67
C ALA A 22 19.07 22.19 -2.17
N ASP A 23 19.67 22.47 -1.01
CA ASP A 23 20.69 21.62 -0.36
C ASP A 23 20.10 20.57 0.60
N LEU A 24 18.77 20.39 0.63
CA LEU A 24 18.18 19.30 1.41
C LEU A 24 18.56 17.97 0.75
N PRO A 25 19.33 17.09 1.42
CA PRO A 25 19.68 15.80 0.87
C PRO A 25 18.38 15.03 0.63
N GLU A 26 18.07 14.76 -0.64
CA GLU A 26 16.94 13.94 -1.05
C GLU A 26 17.17 12.55 -0.49
N LYS A 27 16.70 12.30 0.74
CA LYS A 27 16.80 11.02 1.44
C LYS A 27 15.84 10.02 0.77
N ARG A 28 16.15 9.63 -0.46
CA ARG A 28 15.70 8.37 -1.05
C ARG A 28 16.52 7.25 -0.43
N GLY A 29 16.24 6.96 0.83
CA GLY A 29 16.70 5.75 1.50
C GLY A 29 15.98 4.54 0.91
N PHE A 30 16.28 4.21 -0.35
CA PHE A 30 15.97 2.90 -0.90
C PHE A 30 16.76 1.90 -0.06
N SER A 31 16.02 1.17 0.77
CA SER A 31 16.53 0.35 1.84
C SER A 31 17.28 -0.87 1.26
N LEU A 32 18.58 -0.69 0.99
CA LEU A 32 19.49 -1.70 0.42
C LEU A 32 19.47 -3.02 1.21
N TRP A 33 19.26 -2.94 2.52
CA TRP A 33 19.15 -4.12 3.38
C TRP A 33 17.94 -5.00 3.04
N ARG A 34 16.83 -4.44 2.54
CA ARG A 34 15.65 -5.21 2.14
C ARG A 34 15.91 -6.01 0.88
N ILE A 35 16.64 -5.44 -0.08
CA ILE A 35 17.04 -6.16 -1.30
C ILE A 35 17.97 -7.32 -0.93
N GLY A 36 18.88 -7.10 0.03
CA GLY A 36 19.73 -8.16 0.58
C GLY A 36 18.93 -9.30 1.22
N ILE A 37 17.91 -8.99 2.02
CA ILE A 37 17.03 -10.01 2.63
C ILE A 37 16.22 -10.76 1.58
N VAL A 38 15.62 -10.06 0.60
CA VAL A 38 14.87 -10.71 -0.49
C VAL A 38 15.80 -11.60 -1.32
N GLY A 39 17.00 -11.13 -1.65
CA GLY A 39 18.00 -11.92 -2.37
C GLY A 39 18.45 -13.15 -1.59
N LEU A 40 18.68 -13.02 -0.27
CA LEU A 40 19.02 -14.14 0.60
C LEU A 40 17.88 -15.17 0.68
N LEU A 41 16.64 -14.71 0.83
CA LEU A 41 15.46 -15.59 0.84
C LEU A 41 15.30 -16.32 -0.49
N LEU A 42 15.48 -15.63 -1.62
CA LEU A 42 15.45 -16.26 -2.95
C LEU A 42 16.57 -17.29 -3.12
N LEU A 43 17.78 -17.00 -2.66
CA LEU A 43 18.90 -17.95 -2.66
C LEU A 43 18.60 -19.19 -1.80
N LEU A 44 18.02 -19.00 -0.62
CA LEU A 44 17.60 -20.12 0.24
C LEU A 44 16.50 -20.97 -0.42
N VAL A 45 15.55 -20.33 -1.11
CA VAL A 45 14.53 -21.05 -1.88
C VAL A 45 15.19 -21.85 -3.00
N ILE A 46 16.04 -21.24 -3.82
CA ILE A 46 16.70 -21.96 -4.93
C ILE A 46 17.59 -23.10 -4.40
N TRP A 47 18.26 -22.90 -3.27
CA TRP A 47 19.16 -23.91 -2.70
C TRP A 47 18.43 -25.07 -2.04
N LYS A 48 17.27 -24.82 -1.40
CA LYS A 48 16.55 -25.83 -0.62
C LYS A 48 15.33 -26.40 -1.34
N MET A 49 14.85 -25.77 -2.41
CA MET A 49 13.67 -26.20 -3.15
C MET A 49 14.06 -27.28 -4.15
N ASP A 50 13.45 -28.44 -3.98
CA ASP A 50 13.52 -29.51 -4.97
C ASP A 50 12.63 -29.13 -6.17
N PHE A 51 13.26 -28.57 -7.20
CA PHE A 51 12.57 -28.15 -8.42
C PHE A 51 11.86 -29.31 -9.12
N HIS A 52 12.37 -30.54 -9.00
CA HIS A 52 11.74 -31.72 -9.61
C HIS A 52 10.39 -32.03 -8.94
N LEU A 53 10.34 -31.92 -7.61
CA LEU A 53 9.11 -32.10 -6.85
C LEU A 53 8.12 -30.94 -7.05
N PHE A 54 8.63 -29.71 -7.27
CA PHE A 54 7.80 -28.54 -7.60
C PHE A 54 7.12 -28.67 -8.97
N PHE A 55 7.88 -29.04 -10.01
CA PHE A 55 7.33 -29.17 -11.37
C PHE A 55 6.40 -30.36 -11.52
N SER A 56 6.61 -31.44 -10.76
CA SER A 56 5.70 -32.60 -10.76
C SER A 56 4.33 -32.32 -10.13
N HIS A 57 4.20 -31.29 -9.29
CA HIS A 57 2.91 -30.80 -8.78
C HIS A 57 2.31 -29.68 -9.64
N PHE A 58 3.04 -29.23 -10.66
CA PHE A 58 2.60 -28.17 -11.58
C PHE A 58 1.70 -28.74 -12.68
N ASP A 59 0.63 -29.40 -12.27
CA ASP A 59 -0.33 -30.05 -13.18
C ASP A 59 -1.38 -29.07 -13.73
N PHE A 60 -2.04 -29.48 -14.80
CA PHE A 60 -3.21 -28.78 -15.35
C PHE A 60 -4.30 -28.52 -14.30
N LEU A 61 -4.39 -29.39 -13.29
CA LEU A 61 -5.33 -29.27 -12.18
C LEU A 61 -4.98 -28.10 -11.26
N ALA A 62 -3.69 -27.86 -11.01
CA ALA A 62 -3.21 -26.71 -10.26
C ALA A 62 -3.48 -25.41 -11.03
N LEU A 63 -3.22 -25.38 -12.34
CA LEU A 63 -3.50 -24.22 -13.19
C LEU A 63 -4.99 -23.88 -13.22
N ARG A 64 -5.85 -24.90 -13.33
CA ARG A 64 -7.31 -24.74 -13.27
C ARG A 64 -7.75 -24.13 -11.94
N ASN A 65 -7.21 -24.60 -10.82
CA ASN A 65 -7.54 -24.07 -9.50
C ASN A 65 -7.08 -22.61 -9.34
N ILE A 66 -5.88 -22.26 -9.84
CA ILE A 66 -5.38 -20.88 -9.86
C ILE A 66 -6.32 -19.98 -10.67
N LEU A 67 -6.84 -20.47 -11.80
CA LEU A 67 -7.76 -19.72 -12.65
C LEU A 67 -9.13 -19.52 -11.98
N PHE A 68 -9.64 -20.53 -11.27
CA PHE A 68 -10.92 -20.45 -10.55
C PHE A 68 -10.93 -19.41 -9.41
N VAL A 69 -9.77 -19.09 -8.84
CA VAL A 69 -9.65 -18.07 -7.79
C VAL A 69 -9.66 -16.65 -8.37
N GLN A 70 -9.32 -16.46 -9.65
CA GLN A 70 -9.17 -15.13 -10.24
C GLN A 70 -10.44 -14.26 -10.19
N PRO A 71 -11.66 -14.79 -10.47
CA PRO A 71 -12.89 -14.00 -10.34
C PRO A 71 -13.10 -13.46 -8.91
N LEU A 72 -12.75 -14.26 -7.89
CA LEU A 72 -12.85 -13.85 -6.49
C LEU A 72 -11.84 -12.75 -6.17
N VAL A 73 -10.61 -12.86 -6.67
CA VAL A 73 -9.58 -11.81 -6.51
C VAL A 73 -10.02 -10.51 -7.18
N LEU A 74 -10.56 -10.58 -8.40
CA LEU A 74 -11.10 -9.43 -9.12
C LEU A 74 -12.26 -8.79 -8.35
N LEU A 75 -13.17 -9.59 -7.81
CA LEU A 75 -14.27 -9.12 -6.97
C LEU A 75 -13.74 -8.37 -5.74
N CYS A 76 -12.73 -8.91 -5.05
CA CYS A 76 -12.08 -8.25 -3.93
C CYS A 76 -11.48 -6.89 -4.32
N LEU A 77 -10.82 -6.79 -5.49
CA LEU A 77 -10.26 -5.53 -6.00
C LEU A 77 -11.35 -4.50 -6.34
N VAL A 78 -12.47 -4.94 -6.93
CA VAL A 78 -13.63 -4.09 -7.21
C VAL A 78 -14.23 -3.55 -5.92
N MET A 79 -14.41 -4.41 -4.91
CA MET A 79 -14.92 -4.01 -3.59
C MET A 79 -13.97 -3.05 -2.89
N ALA A 80 -12.66 -3.28 -2.97
CA ALA A 80 -11.64 -2.37 -2.42
C ALA A 80 -11.71 -0.98 -3.09
N ALA A 81 -11.89 -0.93 -4.40
CA ALA A 81 -12.06 0.33 -5.12
C ALA A 81 -13.36 1.05 -4.75
N PHE A 82 -14.45 0.31 -4.59
CA PHE A 82 -15.73 0.88 -4.16
C PHE A 82 -15.63 1.47 -2.75
N ARG A 83 -15.05 0.72 -1.81
CA ARG A 83 -14.76 1.17 -0.45
C ARG A 83 -13.93 2.45 -0.44
N PHE A 84 -12.81 2.46 -1.16
CA PHE A 84 -11.92 3.62 -1.19
C PHE A 84 -12.60 4.86 -1.79
N ARG A 85 -13.44 4.67 -2.81
CA ARG A 85 -14.27 5.74 -3.39
C ARG A 85 -15.25 6.33 -2.38
N ILE A 86 -15.88 5.51 -1.55
CA ILE A 86 -16.79 5.98 -0.49
C ILE A 86 -16.02 6.78 0.55
N ILE A 87 -14.87 6.26 1.01
CA ILE A 87 -14.04 6.90 2.04
C ILE A 87 -13.51 8.26 1.58
N LEU A 88 -13.17 8.41 0.29
CA LEU A 88 -12.71 9.68 -0.30
C LEU A 88 -13.77 10.80 -0.21
N GLY A 89 -15.04 10.47 -0.05
CA GLY A 89 -16.11 11.44 0.10
C GLY A 89 -16.47 12.18 -1.21
N LYS A 90 -17.25 13.25 -1.08
CA LYS A 90 -17.71 14.06 -2.22
C LYS A 90 -16.71 15.19 -2.52
N PRO A 91 -16.50 15.56 -3.80
CA PRO A 91 -17.10 14.94 -5.00
C PRO A 91 -16.51 13.54 -5.26
N PHE A 92 -17.39 12.59 -5.60
CA PHE A 92 -16.96 11.21 -5.80
C PHE A 92 -16.12 11.09 -7.07
N PRO A 93 -14.85 10.66 -6.99
CA PRO A 93 -14.03 10.43 -8.17
C PRO A 93 -14.63 9.31 -9.02
N LEU A 94 -14.30 9.33 -10.32
CA LEU A 94 -14.80 8.36 -11.29
C LEU A 94 -14.29 6.95 -10.92
N PHE A 95 -15.19 5.97 -10.80
CA PHE A 95 -14.85 4.63 -10.31
C PHE A 95 -13.67 3.99 -11.05
N ARG A 96 -13.61 4.16 -12.38
CA ARG A 96 -12.50 3.67 -13.22
C ARG A 96 -11.13 4.21 -12.79
N LEU A 97 -11.04 5.48 -12.39
CA LEU A 97 -9.79 6.08 -11.92
C LEU A 97 -9.39 5.49 -10.57
N VAL A 98 -10.35 5.34 -9.65
CA VAL A 98 -10.14 4.73 -8.34
C VAL A 98 -9.69 3.28 -8.47
N PHE A 99 -10.35 2.52 -9.35
CA PHE A 99 -10.00 1.13 -9.61
C PHE A 99 -8.58 0.98 -10.18
N LYS A 100 -8.16 1.85 -11.11
CA LYS A 100 -6.78 1.90 -11.61
C LYS A 100 -5.77 2.20 -10.49
N ALA A 101 -6.08 3.14 -9.61
CA ALA A 101 -5.22 3.45 -8.46
C ALA A 101 -5.08 2.26 -7.50
N ILE A 102 -6.18 1.55 -7.23
CA ILE A 102 -6.16 0.33 -6.41
C ILE A 102 -5.35 -0.77 -7.09
N LEU A 103 -5.55 -1.04 -8.37
CA LEU A 103 -4.76 -2.02 -9.12
C LEU A 103 -3.25 -1.71 -9.05
N LEU A 104 -2.88 -0.44 -9.26
CA LEU A 104 -1.49 0.01 -9.16
C LEU A 104 -0.94 -0.20 -7.74
N THR A 105 -1.68 0.19 -6.71
CA THR A 105 -1.28 0.01 -5.30
C THR A 105 -1.12 -1.45 -4.93
N TYR A 106 -2.08 -2.32 -5.26
CA TYR A 106 -2.02 -3.75 -4.94
C TYR A 106 -0.90 -4.44 -5.72
N GLY A 107 -0.76 -4.14 -7.02
CA GLY A 107 0.33 -4.65 -7.83
C GLY A 107 1.70 -4.24 -7.29
N LEU A 108 1.87 -2.97 -6.92
CA LEU A 108 3.13 -2.49 -6.39
C LEU A 108 3.42 -2.99 -4.98
N ASN A 109 2.40 -3.20 -4.14
CA ASN A 109 2.59 -3.79 -2.82
C ASN A 109 3.08 -5.24 -2.87
N ASN A 110 2.95 -5.94 -4.01
CA ASN A 110 3.59 -7.24 -4.22
C ASN A 110 5.09 -7.12 -4.53
N LEU A 111 5.54 -6.00 -5.07
CA LEU A 111 6.95 -5.75 -5.44
C LEU A 111 7.70 -5.00 -4.34
N LEU A 112 7.04 -4.04 -3.70
CA LEU A 112 7.63 -3.16 -2.71
C LEU A 112 7.29 -3.59 -1.29
N PRO A 113 8.29 -3.92 -0.45
CA PRO A 113 8.07 -4.19 0.96
C PRO A 113 7.67 -2.92 1.73
N GLY A 114 6.80 -3.07 2.73
CA GLY A 114 6.42 -1.99 3.65
C GLY A 114 5.22 -1.15 3.23
N ARG A 115 4.35 -1.66 2.34
CA ARG A 115 3.07 -1.03 1.95
C ARG A 115 3.19 0.41 1.40
N VAL A 116 4.35 0.76 0.85
CA VAL A 116 4.61 2.08 0.24
C VAL A 116 3.67 2.36 -0.93
N GLY A 117 3.18 1.32 -1.60
CA GLY A 117 2.23 1.45 -2.71
C GLY A 117 0.90 2.09 -2.30
N GLU A 118 0.56 2.13 -1.01
CA GLU A 118 -0.64 2.82 -0.53
C GLU A 118 -0.54 4.34 -0.61
N LEU A 119 0.67 4.90 -0.60
CA LEU A 119 0.87 6.34 -0.81
C LEU A 119 0.69 6.69 -2.29
N LEU A 120 0.93 5.75 -3.22
CA LEU A 120 0.77 6.01 -4.64
C LEU A 120 -0.69 6.24 -5.05
N LYS A 121 -1.67 5.58 -4.43
CA LYS A 121 -3.08 5.90 -4.74
C LYS A 121 -3.43 7.35 -4.38
N VAL A 122 -2.78 7.93 -3.38
CA VAL A 122 -2.95 9.36 -3.03
C VAL A 122 -2.36 10.25 -4.11
N SER A 123 -1.11 10.01 -4.52
CA SER A 123 -0.47 10.78 -5.60
C SER A 123 -1.22 10.65 -6.92
N PHE A 124 -1.65 9.43 -7.27
CA PHE A 124 -2.42 9.16 -8.48
C PHE A 124 -3.78 9.88 -8.47
N MET A 125 -4.49 9.88 -7.33
CA MET A 125 -5.76 10.61 -7.18
C MET A 125 -5.59 12.13 -7.18
N LYS A 126 -4.46 12.64 -6.68
CA LYS A 126 -4.13 14.06 -6.79
C LYS A 126 -4.00 14.48 -8.25
N GLU A 127 -3.25 13.72 -9.04
CA GLU A 127 -2.98 14.03 -10.45
C GLU A 127 -4.21 13.85 -11.35
N HIS A 128 -4.97 12.76 -11.17
CA HIS A 128 -6.02 12.37 -12.10
C HIS A 128 -7.45 12.71 -11.66
N ALA A 129 -7.65 13.00 -10.37
CA ALA A 129 -8.97 13.27 -9.80
C ALA A 129 -9.03 14.56 -8.97
N GLN A 130 -7.97 15.38 -8.96
CA GLN A 130 -7.88 16.64 -8.23
C GLN A 130 -8.19 16.50 -6.72
N VAL A 131 -7.95 15.32 -6.16
CA VAL A 131 -8.13 15.06 -4.73
C VAL A 131 -6.96 15.67 -3.97
N SER A 132 -7.25 16.41 -2.89
CA SER A 132 -6.20 16.97 -2.05
C SER A 132 -5.38 15.87 -1.37
N ILE A 133 -4.06 16.04 -1.24
CA ILE A 133 -3.19 15.08 -0.53
C ILE A 133 -3.69 14.83 0.90
N PRO A 134 -4.05 15.85 1.71
CA PRO A 134 -4.59 15.61 3.06
C PRO A 134 -5.83 14.72 3.06
N THR A 135 -6.77 14.93 2.14
CA THR A 135 -7.97 14.09 2.01
C THR A 135 -7.61 12.66 1.63
N GLY A 136 -6.70 12.47 0.68
CA GLY A 136 -6.25 11.14 0.27
C GLY A 136 -5.53 10.39 1.39
N LEU A 137 -4.66 11.05 2.16
CA LEU A 137 -3.97 10.47 3.32
C LEU A 137 -4.96 10.11 4.44
N ALA A 138 -5.90 11.00 4.74
CA ALA A 138 -6.97 10.72 5.71
C ALA A 138 -7.80 9.51 5.28
N ALA A 139 -8.12 9.40 4.00
CA ALA A 139 -8.83 8.25 3.45
C ALA A 139 -8.03 6.95 3.60
N VAL A 140 -6.73 6.96 3.31
CA VAL A 140 -5.86 5.78 3.53
C VAL A 140 -5.83 5.42 5.01
N PHE A 141 -5.63 6.40 5.89
CA PHE A 141 -5.56 6.17 7.33
C PHE A 141 -6.86 5.57 7.87
N LEU A 142 -8.01 6.12 7.49
CA LEU A 142 -9.31 5.60 7.90
C LEU A 142 -9.54 4.18 7.38
N GLU A 143 -9.16 3.91 6.14
CA GLU A 143 -9.20 2.57 5.56
C GLU A 143 -8.37 1.57 6.37
N ARG A 144 -7.14 1.94 6.76
CA ARG A 144 -6.25 1.09 7.57
C ARG A 144 -6.78 0.86 8.98
N MET A 145 -7.33 1.89 9.62
CA MET A 145 -7.96 1.77 10.94
C MET A 145 -9.15 0.80 10.87
N MET A 146 -10.02 0.97 9.87
CA MET A 146 -11.14 0.04 9.64
C MET A 146 -10.64 -1.40 9.45
N ASP A 147 -9.63 -1.62 8.60
CA ASP A 147 -9.06 -2.95 8.38
C ASP A 147 -8.55 -3.60 9.68
N VAL A 148 -7.87 -2.84 10.53
CA VAL A 148 -7.39 -3.32 11.84
C VAL A 148 -8.55 -3.63 12.78
N PHE A 149 -9.57 -2.78 12.85
CA PHE A 149 -10.74 -3.02 13.70
C PHE A 149 -11.55 -4.24 13.27
N PHE A 150 -11.81 -4.39 11.96
CA PHE A 150 -12.56 -5.53 11.43
C PHE A 150 -11.77 -6.84 11.56
N LEU A 151 -10.49 -6.82 11.21
CA LEU A 151 -9.67 -8.03 11.33
C LEU A 151 -9.46 -8.40 12.79
N GLY A 152 -9.25 -7.40 13.66
CA GLY A 152 -9.12 -7.59 15.10
C GLY A 152 -10.38 -8.20 15.71
N SER A 153 -11.56 -7.64 15.40
CA SER A 153 -12.83 -8.18 15.91
C SER A 153 -13.12 -9.59 15.38
N LEU A 154 -12.87 -9.85 14.09
CA LEU A 154 -13.03 -11.17 13.51
C LEU A 154 -12.10 -12.20 14.16
N THR A 155 -10.87 -11.81 14.46
CA THR A 155 -9.90 -12.66 15.15
C THR A 155 -10.37 -12.99 16.56
N LEU A 156 -10.84 -12.01 17.33
CA LEU A 156 -11.36 -12.23 18.68
C LEU A 156 -12.57 -13.19 18.66
N ILE A 157 -13.51 -12.99 17.73
CA ILE A 157 -14.66 -13.89 17.55
C ILE A 157 -14.20 -15.30 17.20
N GLY A 158 -13.24 -15.43 16.27
CA GLY A 158 -12.67 -16.72 15.89
C GLY A 158 -12.01 -17.45 17.07
N VAL A 159 -11.25 -16.72 17.90
CA VAL A 159 -10.61 -17.27 19.10
C VAL A 159 -11.67 -17.72 20.11
N GLU A 160 -12.72 -16.94 20.35
CA GLU A 160 -13.83 -17.32 21.24
C GLU A 160 -14.55 -18.59 20.77
N ILE A 161 -14.86 -18.68 19.47
CA ILE A 161 -15.50 -19.88 18.89
C ILE A 161 -14.58 -21.09 19.03
N PHE A 162 -13.30 -20.93 18.72
CA PHE A 162 -12.32 -21.99 18.83
C PHE A 162 -12.15 -22.48 20.28
N TRP A 163 -12.06 -21.54 21.23
CA TRP A 163 -11.93 -21.84 22.66
C TRP A 163 -13.14 -22.59 23.18
N LYS A 164 -14.35 -22.13 22.87
CA LYS A 164 -15.61 -22.83 23.24
C LYS A 164 -15.72 -24.20 22.59
N GLY A 165 -15.27 -24.35 21.34
CA GLY A 165 -15.21 -25.65 20.67
C GLY A 165 -14.28 -26.64 21.38
N MET A 166 -13.17 -26.16 21.95
CA MET A 166 -12.24 -26.97 22.74
C MET A 166 -12.81 -27.35 24.11
N THR A 167 -13.61 -26.49 24.75
CA THR A 167 -14.24 -26.80 26.04
C THR A 167 -15.48 -27.69 25.92
N PHE A 168 -16.10 -27.80 24.74
CA PHE A 168 -17.32 -28.60 24.50
C PHE A 168 -17.08 -30.02 23.95
N GLN A 169 -15.82 -30.48 23.90
CA GLN A 169 -15.49 -31.90 23.77
C GLN A 169 -15.00 -32.46 25.11
N PRO A 170 -15.90 -32.72 26.09
CA PRO A 170 -15.60 -33.75 27.07
C PRO A 170 -15.71 -35.09 26.34
N TRP A 171 -14.69 -35.93 26.53
CA TRP A 171 -14.62 -37.32 26.09
C TRP A 171 -15.95 -38.08 26.26
#